data_AF-A0A9D9H763-F1
#
_entry.id   AF-A0A9D9H763-F1
#
_cell.length_a   1.000
_cell.length_b   1.000
_cell.length_c   1.000
_cell.angle_alpha   90.00
_cell.angle_beta   90.00
_cell.angle_gamma   90.00
#
_symmetry.space_group_name_H-M   'P 1'
#
loop_
_entity.id
_entity.type
_entity.pdbx_description
1 polymer ?
#
loop_
_entity_poly.entity_id
_entity_poly.type
_entity_poly.pdbx_seq_one_letter_code
_entity_poly.pdbx_strand_id
1 'polypeptide(L)'
;MKNEEIRKELDEARQAVGGMELTGHSNTLDAWLRAAKACVSVAEKDLAEEHVWEIPSLAKEFMQYAEPLEGYDHLLNELYCAVRRISDTVFEHPRIKLRLLEFRLLIVNRIECMTGYELSESEDLTEEIYGYSRKIALADKGELDNMETVTDGYGRDPIEWTQRWEEVVDEANKETFAALADTPRTPGFCVRFWQERAKILSTRFALTWRTPVEINPDKKFEYEKYPFIAC
;
A
#
# COMPACT_ATOMS: atom_id res chain seq x y z
N MET A 1 7.53 20.07 -4.22
CA MET A 1 6.39 20.67 -3.50
C MET A 1 6.53 20.32 -2.02
N LYS A 2 6.26 21.25 -1.10
CA LYS A 2 6.31 20.97 0.35
C LYS A 2 5.12 20.07 0.74
N ASN A 3 5.23 19.26 1.80
CA ASN A 3 4.12 18.36 2.22
C ASN A 3 2.81 19.16 2.47
N GLU A 4 2.92 20.32 3.13
CA GLU A 4 1.79 21.23 3.37
C GLU A 4 1.06 21.66 2.08
N GLU A 5 1.79 21.88 0.99
CA GLU A 5 1.22 22.27 -0.31
C GLU A 5 0.48 21.10 -0.96
N ILE A 6 1.04 19.88 -0.88
CA ILE A 6 0.42 18.66 -1.42
C ILE A 6 -0.86 18.31 -0.66
N ARG A 7 -0.84 18.43 0.68
CA ARG A 7 -2.03 18.20 1.51
C ARG A 7 -3.12 19.24 1.27
N LYS A 8 -2.73 20.50 1.11
CA LYS A 8 -3.68 21.55 0.71
C LYS A 8 -4.33 21.23 -0.64
N GLU A 9 -3.57 20.74 -1.61
CA GLU A 9 -4.13 20.32 -2.90
C GLU A 9 -5.16 19.19 -2.76
N LEU A 10 -4.89 18.20 -1.90
CA LEU A 10 -5.86 17.14 -1.60
C LEU A 10 -7.14 17.71 -0.95
N ASP A 11 -7.02 18.62 0.00
CA ASP A 11 -8.19 19.24 0.64
C ASP A 11 -9.01 20.09 -0.34
N GLU A 12 -8.36 20.84 -1.23
CA GLU A 12 -9.04 21.55 -2.32
C GLU A 12 -9.74 20.58 -3.28
N ALA A 13 -9.09 19.46 -3.62
CA ALA A 13 -9.68 18.45 -4.50
C ALA A 13 -10.90 17.77 -3.86
N ARG A 14 -10.82 17.42 -2.56
CA ARG A 14 -11.94 16.90 -1.76
C ARG A 14 -13.12 17.87 -1.73
N GLN A 15 -12.85 19.16 -1.55
CA GLN A 15 -13.89 20.20 -1.56
C GLN A 15 -14.53 20.33 -2.94
N ALA A 16 -13.74 20.24 -4.02
CA ALA A 16 -14.25 20.34 -5.38
C ALA A 16 -15.21 19.20 -5.74
N VAL A 17 -14.96 17.98 -5.23
CA VAL A 17 -15.85 16.82 -5.46
C VAL A 17 -16.93 16.67 -4.40
N GLY A 18 -16.86 17.43 -3.30
CA GLY A 18 -17.81 17.38 -2.19
C GLY A 18 -19.24 17.70 -2.63
N GLY A 19 -20.10 16.69 -2.70
CA GLY A 19 -21.48 16.83 -3.17
C GLY A 19 -21.62 16.98 -4.70
N MET A 20 -20.53 16.78 -5.45
CA MET A 20 -20.55 16.77 -6.91
C MET A 20 -20.97 15.39 -7.41
N GLU A 21 -22.04 15.33 -8.20
CA GLU A 21 -22.40 14.11 -8.92
C GLU A 21 -21.40 13.86 -10.05
N LEU A 22 -20.95 12.62 -10.19
CA LEU A 22 -20.10 12.23 -11.31
C LEU A 22 -20.95 12.16 -12.59
N THR A 23 -20.69 13.08 -13.51
CA THR A 23 -21.29 13.06 -14.85
C THR A 23 -20.22 12.73 -15.89
N GLY A 24 -20.64 12.34 -17.10
CA GLY A 24 -19.72 12.17 -18.23
C GLY A 24 -19.15 13.48 -18.80
N HIS A 25 -19.39 14.61 -18.15
CA HIS A 25 -18.83 15.90 -18.55
C HIS A 25 -17.39 16.06 -18.06
N SER A 26 -16.54 16.66 -18.89
CA SER A 26 -15.10 16.79 -18.61
C SER A 26 -14.80 17.48 -17.29
N ASN A 27 -15.55 18.52 -16.91
CA ASN A 27 -15.33 19.24 -15.66
C ASN A 27 -15.52 18.36 -14.41
N THR A 28 -16.50 17.45 -14.40
CA THR A 28 -16.71 16.53 -13.28
C THR A 28 -15.69 15.40 -13.31
N LEU A 29 -15.38 14.86 -14.49
CA LEU A 29 -14.35 13.83 -14.67
C LEU A 29 -12.98 14.32 -14.20
N ASP A 30 -12.58 15.53 -14.59
CA ASP A 30 -11.31 16.15 -14.22
C ASP A 30 -11.22 16.39 -12.70
N ALA A 31 -12.32 16.82 -12.06
CA ALA A 31 -12.36 17.04 -10.62
C ALA A 31 -12.16 15.73 -9.83
N TRP A 32 -12.84 14.67 -10.23
CA TRP A 32 -12.72 13.35 -9.62
C TRP A 32 -11.33 12.74 -9.86
N LEU A 33 -10.79 12.86 -11.08
CA LEU A 33 -9.44 12.40 -11.39
C LEU A 33 -8.39 13.18 -10.59
N ARG A 34 -8.59 14.50 -10.40
CA ARG A 34 -7.72 15.33 -9.56
C ARG A 34 -7.73 14.84 -8.11
N ALA A 35 -8.89 14.51 -7.55
CA ALA A 35 -8.99 13.99 -6.20
C ALA A 35 -8.27 12.64 -6.04
N ALA A 36 -8.44 11.71 -7.00
CA ALA A 36 -7.69 10.46 -7.03
C ALA A 36 -6.17 10.70 -7.08
N LYS A 37 -5.69 11.55 -8.00
CA LYS A 37 -4.26 11.86 -8.14
C LYS A 37 -3.68 12.59 -6.92
N ALA A 38 -4.47 13.42 -6.25
CA ALA A 38 -4.03 14.09 -5.03
C ALA A 38 -3.77 13.08 -3.89
N CYS A 39 -4.60 12.03 -3.77
CA CYS A 39 -4.37 10.94 -2.82
C CYS A 39 -3.02 10.24 -3.09
N VAL A 40 -2.73 9.95 -4.37
CA VAL A 40 -1.44 9.36 -4.80
C VAL A 40 -0.27 10.24 -4.38
N SER A 41 -0.34 11.55 -4.66
CA SER A 41 0.73 12.50 -4.35
C SER A 41 1.00 12.62 -2.85
N VAL A 42 -0.04 12.61 -2.01
CA VAL A 42 0.14 12.59 -0.55
C VAL A 42 0.75 11.26 -0.11
N ALA A 43 0.27 10.12 -0.62
CA ALA A 43 0.77 8.80 -0.23
C ALA A 43 2.26 8.63 -0.56
N GLU A 44 2.70 9.05 -1.74
CA GLU A 44 4.13 9.03 -2.12
C GLU A 44 4.96 9.97 -1.23
N LYS A 45 4.40 11.13 -0.88
CA LYS A 45 5.08 12.10 -0.02
C LYS A 45 5.24 11.56 1.40
N ASP A 46 4.19 10.96 1.94
CA ASP A 46 4.17 10.34 3.25
C ASP A 46 5.13 9.15 3.30
N LEU A 47 5.18 8.32 2.25
CA LEU A 47 6.18 7.26 2.16
C LEU A 47 7.61 7.81 2.21
N ALA A 48 7.88 8.87 1.44
CA ALA A 48 9.20 9.51 1.40
C ALA A 48 9.60 10.19 2.72
N GLU A 49 8.62 10.59 3.54
CA GLU A 49 8.82 11.15 4.88
C GLU A 49 8.61 10.11 6.00
N GLU A 50 8.45 8.84 5.63
CA GLU A 50 8.21 7.70 6.53
C GLU A 50 6.95 7.83 7.40
N HIS A 51 5.99 8.66 6.98
CA HIS A 51 4.68 8.86 7.57
C HIS A 51 3.68 7.79 7.09
N VAL A 52 4.02 6.51 7.23
CA VAL A 52 3.32 5.43 6.52
C VAL A 52 1.91 5.12 7.02
N TRP A 53 1.56 5.53 8.25
CA TRP A 53 0.29 5.15 8.90
C TRP A 53 -0.96 5.83 8.33
N GLU A 54 -0.82 6.84 7.45
CA GLU A 54 -1.96 7.46 6.75
C GLU A 54 -2.21 6.88 5.35
N ILE A 55 -1.19 6.23 4.75
CA ILE A 55 -1.23 5.67 3.39
C ILE A 55 -2.43 4.72 3.18
N PRO A 56 -2.77 3.80 4.10
CA PRO A 56 -3.92 2.90 3.93
C PRO A 56 -5.25 3.64 3.76
N SER A 57 -5.41 4.77 4.46
CA SER A 57 -6.61 5.60 4.36
C SER A 57 -6.64 6.35 3.03
N LEU A 58 -5.50 6.88 2.59
CA LEU A 58 -5.36 7.52 1.27
C LEU A 58 -5.61 6.54 0.12
N ALA A 59 -5.18 5.29 0.25
CA ALA A 59 -5.46 4.23 -0.73
C ALA A 59 -6.95 3.88 -0.82
N LYS A 60 -7.65 3.80 0.32
CA LYS A 60 -9.11 3.61 0.33
C LYS A 60 -9.84 4.79 -0.30
N GLU A 61 -9.41 6.01 0.01
CA GLU A 61 -9.98 7.23 -0.56
C GLU A 61 -9.72 7.35 -2.06
N PHE A 62 -8.51 7.02 -2.52
CA PHE A 62 -8.21 6.90 -3.94
C PHE A 62 -9.21 6.00 -4.67
N MET A 63 -9.51 4.82 -4.11
CA MET A 63 -10.47 3.89 -4.72
C MET A 63 -11.88 4.46 -4.82
N GLN A 64 -12.31 5.27 -3.84
CA GLN A 64 -13.62 5.94 -3.89
C GLN A 64 -13.74 6.89 -5.09
N TYR A 65 -12.65 7.56 -5.47
CA TYR A 65 -12.62 8.46 -6.62
C TYR A 65 -12.32 7.72 -7.94
N ALA A 66 -11.46 6.70 -7.91
CA ALA A 66 -10.94 6.05 -9.11
C ALA A 66 -11.91 5.00 -9.68
N GLU A 67 -12.59 4.20 -8.84
CA GLU A 67 -13.48 3.13 -9.30
C GLU A 67 -14.58 3.64 -10.25
N PRO A 68 -15.28 4.76 -9.98
CA PRO A 68 -16.30 5.27 -10.89
C PRO A 68 -15.74 5.81 -12.22
N LEU A 69 -14.47 6.24 -12.25
CA LEU A 69 -13.84 6.79 -13.45
C LEU A 69 -13.44 5.71 -14.46
N GLU A 70 -13.33 4.46 -14.02
CA GLU A 70 -13.02 3.32 -14.88
C GLU A 70 -14.04 3.16 -16.02
N GLY A 71 -15.29 3.61 -15.83
CA GLY A 71 -16.33 3.62 -16.86
C GLY A 71 -16.02 4.52 -18.08
N TYR A 72 -14.98 5.35 -18.04
CA TYR A 72 -14.65 6.32 -19.07
C TYR A 72 -13.33 5.99 -19.76
N ASP A 73 -13.42 5.34 -20.93
CA ASP A 73 -12.28 4.81 -21.70
C ASP A 73 -11.10 5.78 -21.89
N HIS A 74 -11.39 7.06 -22.14
CA HIS A 74 -10.37 8.09 -22.36
C HIS A 74 -9.53 8.41 -21.11
N LEU A 75 -9.94 7.93 -19.92
CA LEU A 75 -9.22 8.11 -18.66
C LEU A 75 -8.40 6.88 -18.24
N LEU A 76 -8.52 5.74 -18.93
CA LEU A 76 -7.89 4.49 -18.50
C LEU A 76 -6.37 4.60 -18.34
N ASN A 77 -5.69 5.32 -19.24
CA ASN A 77 -4.24 5.53 -19.12
C ASN A 77 -3.86 6.33 -17.86
N GLU A 78 -4.67 7.33 -17.50
CA GLU A 78 -4.45 8.15 -16.31
C GLU A 78 -4.72 7.35 -15.04
N LEU A 79 -5.77 6.53 -15.04
CA LEU A 79 -6.11 5.62 -13.94
C LEU A 79 -5.05 4.53 -13.77
N TYR A 80 -4.57 3.94 -14.86
CA TYR A 80 -3.47 2.98 -14.87
C TYR A 80 -2.22 3.56 -14.19
N CYS A 81 -1.81 4.76 -14.60
CA CYS A 81 -0.67 5.45 -13.99
C CYS A 81 -0.89 5.72 -12.49
N ALA A 82 -2.10 6.13 -12.11
CA ALA A 82 -2.41 6.48 -10.72
C ALA A 82 -2.50 5.23 -9.81
N VAL A 83 -3.17 4.17 -10.24
CA VAL A 83 -3.31 2.93 -9.45
C VAL A 83 -1.96 2.24 -9.24
N ARG A 84 -1.10 2.22 -10.27
CA ARG A 84 0.26 1.69 -10.15
C ARG A 84 1.01 2.42 -9.04
N ARG A 85 1.07 3.76 -9.13
CA ARG A 85 1.81 4.61 -8.18
C ARG A 85 1.31 4.43 -6.74
N ILE A 86 0.01 4.46 -6.50
CA ILE A 86 -0.49 4.28 -5.12
C ILE A 86 -0.30 2.85 -4.63
N SER A 87 -0.39 1.83 -5.50
CA SER A 87 -0.12 0.45 -5.12
C SER A 87 1.34 0.25 -4.68
N ASP A 88 2.28 1.02 -5.23
CA ASP A 88 3.69 1.01 -4.85
C ASP A 88 3.95 1.66 -3.47
N THR A 89 2.92 2.23 -2.82
CA THR A 89 3.02 2.79 -1.47
C THR A 89 2.45 1.89 -0.37
N VAL A 90 1.69 0.84 -0.73
CA VAL A 90 0.98 -0.02 0.23
C VAL A 90 1.73 -1.34 0.42
N PHE A 91 2.44 -1.50 1.55
CA PHE A 91 3.27 -2.68 1.84
C PHE A 91 2.73 -3.59 2.95
N GLU A 92 2.12 -2.99 3.97
CA GLU A 92 1.75 -3.67 5.22
C GLU A 92 0.25 -3.96 5.36
N HIS A 93 -0.51 -3.66 4.30
CA HIS A 93 -1.95 -3.87 4.24
C HIS A 93 -2.34 -4.77 3.05
N PRO A 94 -2.16 -6.10 3.17
CA PRO A 94 -2.39 -7.04 2.08
C PRO A 94 -3.77 -6.94 1.43
N ARG A 95 -4.84 -6.73 2.19
CA ARG A 95 -6.20 -6.62 1.62
C ARG A 95 -6.38 -5.36 0.79
N ILE A 96 -5.77 -4.25 1.19
CA ILE A 96 -5.80 -3.00 0.42
C ILE A 96 -4.94 -3.15 -0.84
N LYS A 97 -3.74 -3.72 -0.71
CA LYS A 97 -2.86 -4.01 -1.85
C LYS A 97 -3.55 -4.93 -2.87
N LEU A 98 -4.19 -6.01 -2.41
CA LEU A 98 -4.97 -6.90 -3.27
C LEU A 98 -6.05 -6.14 -4.06
N ARG A 99 -6.87 -5.32 -3.39
CA ARG A 99 -7.91 -4.52 -4.06
C ARG A 99 -7.34 -3.56 -5.12
N LEU A 100 -6.19 -2.94 -4.85
CA LEU A 100 -5.51 -2.07 -5.81
C LEU A 100 -4.98 -2.86 -7.02
N LEU A 101 -4.42 -4.06 -6.79
CA LEU A 101 -3.95 -4.94 -7.86
C LEU A 101 -5.10 -5.42 -8.74
N GLU A 102 -6.22 -5.84 -8.14
CA GLU A 102 -7.44 -6.24 -8.87
C GLU A 102 -7.96 -5.10 -9.75
N PHE A 103 -8.00 -3.87 -9.21
CA PHE A 103 -8.41 -2.70 -9.97
C PHE A 103 -7.42 -2.36 -11.11
N ARG A 104 -6.11 -2.52 -10.87
CA ARG A 104 -5.09 -2.36 -11.92
C ARG A 104 -5.26 -3.40 -13.02
N LEU A 105 -5.47 -4.67 -12.68
CA LEU A 105 -5.71 -5.73 -13.66
C LEU A 105 -6.97 -5.45 -14.50
N LEU A 106 -8.04 -4.97 -13.88
CA LEU A 106 -9.25 -4.53 -14.60
C LEU A 106 -8.93 -3.46 -15.65
N ILE A 107 -8.18 -2.42 -15.28
CA ILE A 107 -7.79 -1.34 -16.19
C ILE A 107 -6.90 -1.87 -17.33
N VAL A 108 -5.89 -2.70 -17.01
CA VAL A 108 -4.97 -3.29 -17.99
C VAL A 108 -5.76 -4.10 -19.02
N ASN A 109 -6.64 -5.01 -18.58
CA ASN A 109 -7.47 -5.83 -19.47
C ASN A 109 -8.36 -4.97 -20.38
N ARG A 110 -8.86 -3.83 -19.89
CA ARG A 110 -9.64 -2.90 -20.72
C ARG A 110 -8.77 -2.20 -21.76
N ILE A 111 -7.58 -1.74 -21.39
CA ILE A 111 -6.64 -1.14 -22.34
C ILE A 111 -6.23 -2.14 -23.42
N GLU A 112 -5.92 -3.38 -23.05
CA GLU A 112 -5.62 -4.46 -23.99
C GLU A 112 -6.78 -4.72 -24.95
N CYS A 113 -8.00 -4.81 -24.43
CA CYS A 113 -9.21 -5.00 -25.23
C CYS A 113 -9.43 -3.87 -26.24
N MET A 114 -9.20 -2.61 -25.82
CA MET A 114 -9.34 -1.44 -26.69
C MET A 114 -8.25 -1.34 -27.76
N THR A 115 -7.03 -1.73 -27.44
CA THR A 115 -5.87 -1.58 -28.32
C THR A 115 -5.66 -2.79 -29.22
N GLY A 116 -6.20 -3.96 -28.85
CA GLY A 116 -5.99 -5.23 -29.55
C GLY A 116 -4.61 -5.84 -29.32
N TYR A 117 -3.86 -5.36 -28.31
CA TYR A 117 -2.54 -5.85 -27.95
C TYR A 117 -2.55 -6.34 -26.52
N GLU A 118 -1.99 -7.53 -26.31
CA GLU A 118 -1.72 -8.07 -24.98
C GLU A 118 -0.50 -7.35 -24.38
N LEU A 119 -0.67 -6.83 -23.17
CA LEU A 119 0.41 -6.28 -22.37
C LEU A 119 0.88 -7.43 -21.48
N SER A 120 2.18 -7.74 -21.46
CA SER A 120 2.73 -8.79 -20.57
C SER A 120 2.46 -8.56 -19.08
N GLU A 121 1.95 -7.37 -18.72
CA GLU A 121 1.62 -6.97 -17.37
C GLU A 121 0.38 -7.66 -16.79
N SER A 122 -0.58 -8.07 -17.62
CA SER A 122 -1.79 -8.74 -17.12
C SER A 122 -1.49 -10.12 -16.51
N GLU A 123 -0.53 -10.85 -17.08
CA GLU A 123 -0.03 -12.12 -16.54
C GLU A 123 0.65 -11.92 -15.18
N ASP A 124 1.61 -10.99 -15.09
CA ASP A 124 2.34 -10.66 -13.86
C ASP A 124 1.37 -10.25 -12.73
N LEU A 125 0.39 -9.39 -13.04
CA LEU A 125 -0.62 -8.97 -12.08
C LEU A 125 -1.52 -10.13 -11.62
N THR A 126 -1.88 -11.04 -12.53
CA THR A 126 -2.70 -12.20 -12.19
C THR A 126 -1.97 -13.12 -11.22
N GLU A 127 -0.67 -13.34 -11.43
CA GLU A 127 0.16 -14.13 -10.50
C GLU A 127 0.28 -13.45 -9.14
N GLU A 128 0.53 -12.13 -9.11
CA GLU A 128 0.61 -11.37 -7.86
C GLU A 128 -0.71 -11.43 -7.08
N ILE A 129 -1.85 -11.18 -7.75
CA ILE A 129 -3.20 -11.26 -7.17
C ILE A 129 -3.47 -12.65 -6.59
N TYR A 130 -3.12 -13.71 -7.32
CA TYR A 130 -3.28 -15.07 -6.83
C TYR A 130 -2.45 -15.32 -5.57
N GLY A 131 -1.20 -14.85 -5.55
CA GLY A 131 -0.31 -14.94 -4.39
C GLY A 131 -0.88 -14.24 -3.15
N TYR A 132 -1.36 -13.01 -3.30
CA TYR A 132 -2.00 -12.26 -2.21
C TYR A 132 -3.29 -12.95 -1.74
N SER A 133 -4.17 -13.32 -2.67
CA SER A 133 -5.46 -13.95 -2.37
C SER A 133 -5.30 -15.26 -1.61
N ARG A 134 -4.37 -16.12 -2.05
CA ARG A 134 -4.07 -17.40 -1.39
C ARG A 134 -3.59 -17.19 0.05
N LYS A 135 -2.63 -16.28 0.26
CA LYS A 135 -2.07 -16.00 1.60
C LYS A 135 -3.11 -15.39 2.53
N ILE A 136 -3.92 -14.44 2.06
CA ILE A 136 -5.03 -13.88 2.84
C ILE A 136 -6.03 -14.99 3.22
N ALA A 137 -6.42 -15.85 2.26
CA ALA A 137 -7.36 -16.93 2.53
C ALA A 137 -6.85 -17.97 3.55
N LEU A 138 -5.55 -18.27 3.54
CA LEU A 138 -4.92 -19.11 4.56
C LEU A 138 -4.92 -18.40 5.94
N ALA A 139 -4.64 -17.09 5.96
CA ALA A 139 -4.63 -16.29 7.17
C ALA A 139 -6.00 -16.23 7.84
N ASP A 140 -7.05 -16.03 7.04
CA ASP A 140 -8.44 -15.96 7.50
C ASP A 140 -8.93 -17.31 8.08
N LYS A 141 -8.35 -18.42 7.61
CA LYS A 141 -8.61 -19.77 8.16
C LYS A 141 -7.75 -20.10 9.39
N GLY A 142 -6.79 -19.25 9.74
CA GLY A 142 -5.81 -19.52 10.79
C GLY A 142 -4.74 -20.55 10.40
N GLU A 143 -4.62 -20.87 9.11
CA GLU A 143 -3.67 -21.86 8.58
C GLU A 143 -2.29 -21.23 8.30
N LEU A 144 -1.75 -20.50 9.29
CA LEU A 144 -0.50 -19.74 9.13
C LEU A 144 0.72 -20.63 8.83
N ASP A 145 0.72 -21.87 9.35
CA ASP A 145 1.79 -22.84 9.11
C ASP A 145 1.83 -23.37 7.67
N ASN A 146 0.72 -23.22 6.93
CA ASN A 146 0.61 -23.64 5.52
C ASN A 146 1.08 -22.55 4.54
N MET A 147 1.52 -21.39 5.05
CA MET A 147 2.05 -20.32 4.22
C MET A 147 3.51 -20.59 3.89
N GLU A 148 3.83 -20.54 2.61
CA GLU A 148 5.21 -20.42 2.17
C GLU A 148 5.77 -19.11 2.72
N THR A 149 6.83 -19.23 3.52
CA THR A 149 7.42 -18.07 4.19
C THR A 149 8.13 -17.15 3.23
N VAL A 150 8.60 -17.63 2.06
CA VAL A 150 9.44 -16.89 1.12
C VAL A 150 8.74 -16.74 -0.23
N THR A 151 8.44 -15.51 -0.66
CA THR A 151 8.05 -15.25 -2.06
C THR A 151 9.16 -14.60 -2.88
N ASP A 152 10.05 -13.80 -2.27
CA ASP A 152 10.99 -12.95 -3.04
C ASP A 152 12.41 -13.00 -2.47
N GLY A 153 12.83 -14.16 -1.97
CA GLY A 153 14.12 -14.34 -1.34
C GLY A 153 14.22 -13.85 0.11
N TYR A 154 13.22 -13.11 0.60
CA TYR A 154 13.03 -12.78 2.02
C TYR A 154 11.66 -13.22 2.47
N GLY A 155 11.62 -13.82 3.66
CA GLY A 155 10.40 -14.27 4.28
C GLY A 155 9.73 -13.22 5.15
N ARG A 156 8.40 -13.26 5.15
CA ARG A 156 7.52 -12.43 6.00
C ARG A 156 6.90 -13.27 7.10
N ASP A 157 6.51 -12.65 8.22
CA ASP A 157 5.76 -13.39 9.23
C ASP A 157 4.35 -13.68 8.68
N PRO A 158 3.85 -14.94 8.68
CA PRO A 158 2.48 -15.26 8.32
C PRO A 158 1.42 -14.39 8.99
N ILE A 159 1.68 -13.88 10.20
CA ILE A 159 0.73 -12.99 10.88
C ILE A 159 0.48 -11.69 10.09
N GLU A 160 1.43 -11.23 9.26
CA GLU A 160 1.32 -10.00 8.46
C GLU A 160 0.20 -10.08 7.42
N TRP A 161 -0.31 -11.28 7.15
CA TRP A 161 -1.45 -11.55 6.25
C TRP A 161 -2.80 -11.54 6.98
N THR A 162 -2.80 -11.52 8.32
CA THR A 162 -4.01 -11.57 9.12
C THR A 162 -4.71 -10.21 9.15
N GLN A 163 -6.03 -10.21 9.29
CA GLN A 163 -6.77 -8.97 9.51
C GLN A 163 -6.32 -8.27 10.80
N ARG A 164 -5.99 -9.04 11.84
CA ARG A 164 -5.53 -8.49 13.11
C ARG A 164 -4.24 -7.67 12.98
N TRP A 165 -3.35 -8.04 12.06
CA TRP A 165 -2.17 -7.25 11.75
C TRP A 165 -2.53 -5.89 11.15
N GLU A 166 -3.37 -5.88 10.10
CA GLU A 166 -3.79 -4.65 9.41
C GLU A 166 -4.50 -3.67 10.36
N GLU A 167 -5.23 -4.18 11.36
CA GLU A 167 -5.92 -3.37 12.37
C GLU A 167 -4.97 -2.61 13.32
N VAL A 168 -3.73 -3.09 13.51
CA VAL A 168 -2.82 -2.57 14.55
C VAL A 168 -1.52 -2.00 14.02
N VAL A 169 -1.10 -2.38 12.81
CA VAL A 169 0.24 -2.06 12.28
C VAL A 169 0.48 -0.55 12.16
N ASP A 170 -0.53 0.22 11.78
CA ASP A 170 -0.41 1.68 11.61
C ASP A 170 -0.12 2.38 12.94
N GLU A 171 -0.87 2.03 13.99
CA GLU A 171 -0.66 2.58 15.33
C GLU A 171 0.68 2.07 15.91
N ALA A 172 1.01 0.78 15.72
CA ALA A 172 2.29 0.23 16.15
C ALA A 172 3.48 0.94 15.48
N ASN A 173 3.40 1.24 14.18
CA ASN A 173 4.42 2.00 13.47
C ASN A 173 4.54 3.42 14.00
N LYS A 174 3.41 4.10 14.22
CA LYS A 174 3.37 5.46 14.77
C LYS A 174 4.05 5.53 16.15
N GLU A 175 3.75 4.58 17.02
CA GLU A 175 4.41 4.49 18.33
C GLU A 175 5.90 4.13 18.23
N THR A 176 6.26 3.25 17.30
CA THR A 176 7.66 2.85 17.07
C THR A 176 8.48 4.07 16.65
N PHE A 177 7.98 4.88 15.72
CA PHE A 177 8.65 6.12 15.33
C PHE A 177 8.72 7.14 16.45
N ALA A 178 7.65 7.30 17.23
CA ALA A 178 7.66 8.19 18.39
C ALA A 178 8.71 7.75 19.43
N ALA A 179 8.82 6.45 19.69
CA ALA A 179 9.81 5.88 20.62
C ALA A 179 11.26 6.05 20.11
N LEU A 180 11.45 6.11 18.79
CA LEU A 180 12.76 6.24 18.14
C LEU A 180 13.04 7.63 17.57
N ALA A 181 12.27 8.66 17.93
CA ALA A 181 12.36 10.00 17.34
C ALA A 181 13.76 10.62 17.45
N ASP A 182 14.43 10.41 18.60
CA ASP A 182 15.79 10.90 18.86
C ASP A 182 16.89 9.92 18.43
N THR A 183 16.53 8.78 17.84
CA THR A 183 17.51 7.77 17.41
C THR A 183 18.10 8.12 16.05
N PRO A 184 19.43 8.20 15.91
CA PRO A 184 20.08 8.51 14.64
C PRO A 184 19.72 7.50 13.54
N ARG A 185 19.44 8.00 12.34
CA ARG A 185 19.18 7.19 11.13
C ARG A 185 20.48 6.69 10.49
N THR A 186 21.22 5.87 11.23
CA THR A 186 22.49 5.25 10.79
C THR A 186 22.29 3.77 10.44
N PRO A 187 23.29 3.10 9.82
CA PRO A 187 23.25 1.65 9.64
C PRO A 187 22.89 0.92 10.95
N GLY A 188 21.98 -0.05 10.85
CA GLY A 188 21.39 -0.73 12.01
C GLY A 188 20.09 -0.12 12.56
N PHE A 189 19.64 1.05 12.05
CA PHE A 189 18.37 1.64 12.46
C PHE A 189 17.17 0.70 12.23
N CYS A 190 17.09 0.04 11.06
CA CYS A 190 15.97 -0.87 10.75
C CYS A 190 15.85 -2.03 11.76
N VAL A 191 16.97 -2.58 12.23
CA VAL A 191 16.95 -3.64 13.25
C VAL A 191 16.40 -3.12 14.57
N ARG A 192 16.80 -1.91 14.99
CA ARG A 192 16.25 -1.27 16.18
C ARG A 192 14.76 -0.98 16.03
N PHE A 193 14.35 -0.52 14.85
CA PHE A 193 12.94 -0.31 14.51
C PHE A 193 12.14 -1.61 14.64
N TRP A 194 12.59 -2.70 14.03
CA TRP A 194 11.90 -3.99 14.11
C TRP A 194 11.82 -4.52 15.55
N GLN A 195 12.88 -4.37 16.33
CA GLN A 195 12.88 -4.77 17.74
C GLN A 195 11.89 -3.96 18.58
N GLU A 196 11.87 -2.64 18.44
CA GLU A 196 10.92 -1.79 19.17
C GLU A 196 9.49 -2.04 18.70
N ARG A 197 9.27 -2.24 17.40
CA ARG A 197 7.96 -2.62 16.86
C ARG A 197 7.46 -3.94 17.41
N ALA A 198 8.29 -4.98 17.43
CA ALA A 198 7.94 -6.29 17.99
C ALA A 198 7.54 -6.19 19.47
N LYS A 199 8.26 -5.37 20.25
CA LYS A 199 7.94 -5.07 21.64
C LYS A 199 6.59 -4.35 21.79
N ILE A 200 6.31 -3.33 20.97
CA ILE A 200 5.04 -2.59 21.01
C ILE A 200 3.87 -3.52 20.62
N LEU A 201 4.01 -4.28 19.54
CA LEU A 201 3.02 -5.26 19.10
C LEU A 201 2.70 -6.28 20.20
N SER A 202 3.73 -6.83 20.85
CA SER A 202 3.55 -7.79 21.93
C SER A 202 2.90 -7.17 23.18
N THR A 203 3.39 -6.02 23.64
CA THR A 203 2.98 -5.44 24.92
C THR A 203 1.66 -4.68 24.87
N ARG A 204 1.38 -3.96 23.77
CA ARG A 204 0.18 -3.13 23.65
C ARG A 204 -0.95 -3.83 22.91
N PHE A 205 -0.63 -4.67 21.92
CA PHE A 205 -1.63 -5.29 21.04
C PHE A 205 -1.80 -6.80 21.24
N ALA A 206 -1.02 -7.40 22.15
CA ALA A 206 -0.96 -8.84 22.39
C ALA A 206 -0.71 -9.66 21.12
N LEU A 207 0.10 -9.11 20.21
CA LEU A 207 0.44 -9.72 18.93
C LEU A 207 1.93 -10.07 18.89
N THR A 208 2.24 -11.37 18.88
CA THR A 208 3.61 -11.87 18.77
C THR A 208 4.04 -11.86 17.32
N TRP A 209 4.92 -10.94 16.95
CA TRP A 209 5.50 -10.80 15.62
C TRP A 209 6.99 -11.15 15.65
N ARG A 210 7.44 -11.99 14.73
CA ARG A 210 8.85 -12.26 14.50
C ARG A 210 9.41 -11.22 13.53
N THR A 211 10.54 -10.66 13.90
CA THR A 211 11.25 -9.66 13.12
C THR A 211 11.83 -10.27 11.83
N PRO A 212 12.13 -9.44 10.80
CA PRO A 212 12.78 -9.92 9.59
C PRO A 212 14.09 -10.66 9.86
N VAL A 213 14.86 -10.27 10.88
CA VAL A 213 16.11 -10.96 11.29
C VAL A 213 15.84 -12.36 11.83
N GLU A 214 14.75 -12.55 12.57
CA GLU A 214 14.38 -13.87 13.13
C GLU A 214 13.86 -14.81 12.04
N ILE A 215 13.13 -14.29 11.06
CA ILE A 215 12.57 -15.09 9.95
C ILE A 215 13.62 -15.40 8.89
N ASN A 216 14.63 -14.52 8.74
CA ASN A 216 15.65 -14.62 7.70
C ASN A 216 17.07 -14.66 8.27
N PRO A 217 17.42 -15.69 9.06
CA PRO A 217 18.70 -15.74 9.78
C PRO A 217 19.93 -15.77 8.85
N ASP A 218 19.78 -16.29 7.63
CA ASP A 218 20.87 -16.43 6.66
C ASP A 218 21.03 -15.20 5.75
N LYS A 219 20.19 -14.17 5.93
CA LYS A 219 20.20 -12.98 5.07
C LYS A 219 21.00 -11.85 5.71
N LYS A 220 21.77 -11.15 4.87
CA LYS A 220 22.44 -9.91 5.24
C LYS A 220 21.54 -8.75 4.86
N PHE A 221 21.00 -8.07 5.84
CA PHE A 221 20.27 -6.83 5.62
C PHE A 221 21.27 -5.70 5.35
N GLU A 222 21.42 -5.31 4.07
CA GLU A 222 22.20 -4.15 3.66
C GLU A 222 21.38 -2.88 3.93
N TYR A 223 21.86 -2.06 4.86
CA TYR A 223 21.09 -1.01 5.51
C TYR A 223 20.87 0.23 4.62
N GLU A 224 19.92 0.16 3.70
CA GLU A 224 19.46 1.33 2.94
C GLU A 224 17.97 1.64 3.20
N LYS A 225 17.82 2.65 4.06
CA LYS A 225 16.73 3.64 4.14
C LYS A 225 15.30 3.25 4.54
N TYR A 226 14.79 2.03 4.39
CA TYR A 226 13.37 1.78 4.74
C TYR A 226 13.15 0.54 5.61
N PRO A 227 12.55 0.68 6.81
CA PRO A 227 12.25 -0.47 7.67
C PRO A 227 11.03 -1.28 7.19
N PHE A 228 10.30 -0.79 6.20
CA PHE A 228 9.07 -1.40 5.67
C PHE A 228 9.28 -2.27 4.44
N ILE A 229 10.41 -2.08 3.77
CA ILE A 229 10.83 -2.93 2.67
C ILE A 229 11.71 -3.98 3.33
N ALA A 230 11.22 -5.22 3.41
CA ALA A 230 12.13 -6.35 3.53
C ALA A 230 12.96 -6.33 2.23
N CYS A 231 14.10 -5.63 2.25
CA CYS A 231 15.10 -5.66 1.18
C CYS A 231 15.47 -7.11 0.91
#